data_AF-A0A067M9A0-F1
#
_entry.id   AF-A0A067M9A0-F1
#
_cell.length_a   1.000
_cell.length_b   1.000
_cell.length_c   1.000
_cell.angle_alpha   90.00
_cell.angle_beta   90.00
_cell.angle_gamma   90.00
#
_symmetry.space_group_name_H-M   'P 1'
#
loop_
_entity.id
_entity.type
_entity.pdbx_description
1 polymer ?
#
loop_
_entity_poly.entity_id
_entity_poly.type
_entity_poly.pdbx_seq_one_letter_code
_entity_poly.pdbx_strand_id
1 'polypeptide(L)'
;MTLAKHRLENMRRLANISLLINSLNTIVGPVGSEELAKTDRGFKTLTIMAATVRREYYGPDALSRVQRLQTIYDKFACKNVRHVNYIYNKKGSTVYTKPRGLAVLPLSETELIAAVGCVLEALEVIIPYFLLYAGDLTIVLFVKDMHAAPDPVFHRDIQWSHVIQQADHPLEWLLVDFDDATCPSTIPAANSDSECYAPPRFRDVHGAEVDIWAAGKLITDAFEWIPGTSLELRDLGLRLQRQEVHSAKDALILMRELSK
;
A
#
# COMPACT_ATOMS: atom_id res chain seq x y z
N MET A 1 45.18 7.71 38.89
CA MET A 1 43.75 8.00 39.19
C MET A 1 42.93 8.47 37.99
N THR A 2 43.52 9.17 37.01
CA THR A 2 42.82 9.74 35.83
C THR A 2 42.34 8.71 34.80
N LEU A 3 43.11 7.66 34.54
CA LEU A 3 42.76 6.61 33.56
C LEU A 3 41.52 5.80 33.96
N ALA A 4 41.38 5.49 35.25
CA ALA A 4 40.22 4.76 35.78
C ALA A 4 38.93 5.58 35.66
N LYS A 5 39.00 6.89 35.92
CA LYS A 5 37.88 7.82 35.77
C LYS A 5 37.42 7.94 34.31
N HIS A 6 38.36 8.07 33.36
CA HIS A 6 38.06 8.08 31.93
C HIS A 6 37.42 6.77 31.46
N ARG A 7 37.88 5.63 31.96
CA ARG A 7 37.26 4.33 31.64
C ARG A 7 35.83 4.25 32.17
N LEU A 8 35.59 4.73 33.38
CA LEU A 8 34.25 4.76 33.96
C LEU A 8 33.30 5.66 33.16
N GLU A 9 33.77 6.84 32.75
CA GLU A 9 33.00 7.76 31.91
C GLU A 9 32.72 7.18 30.52
N ASN A 10 33.69 6.49 29.90
CA ASN A 10 33.48 5.80 28.64
C ASN A 10 32.48 4.63 28.77
N MET A 11 32.55 3.84 29.84
CA MET A 11 31.58 2.78 30.10
C MET A 11 30.16 3.33 30.31
N ARG A 12 30.05 4.47 31.01
CA ARG A 12 28.75 5.14 31.20
C ARG A 12 28.21 5.71 29.89
N ARG A 13 29.06 6.27 29.02
CA ARG A 13 28.67 6.70 27.67
C ARG A 13 28.21 5.52 26.81
N LEU A 14 28.95 4.41 26.83
CA LEU A 14 28.57 3.19 26.12
C LEU A 14 27.24 2.61 26.62
N ALA A 15 27.02 2.57 27.94
CA ALA A 15 25.74 2.14 28.52
C ALA A 15 24.60 3.06 28.09
N ASN A 16 24.80 4.38 28.12
CA ASN A 16 23.79 5.33 27.66
C ASN A 16 23.47 5.20 26.16
N ILE A 17 24.48 4.92 25.33
CA ILE A 17 24.27 4.65 23.90
C ILE A 17 23.55 3.31 23.71
N SER A 18 23.84 2.29 24.53
CA SER A 18 23.18 0.98 24.44
C SER A 18 21.67 1.04 24.66
N LEU A 19 21.20 1.99 25.48
CA LEU A 19 19.77 2.25 25.67
C LEU A 19 19.11 2.82 24.40
N LEU A 20 19.88 3.51 23.56
CA LEU A 20 19.41 4.02 22.27
C LEU A 20 19.50 2.97 21.15
N ILE A 21 20.23 1.86 21.33
CA ILE A 21 20.41 0.84 20.29
C ILE A 21 19.06 0.22 19.89
N ASN A 22 18.13 0.02 20.82
CA ASN A 22 16.81 -0.51 20.46
C ASN A 22 15.97 0.49 19.67
N SER A 23 16.00 1.77 20.06
CA SER A 23 15.34 2.85 19.32
C SER A 23 16.00 3.13 17.95
N LEU A 24 17.31 2.92 17.86
CA LEU A 24 18.05 3.01 16.60
C LEU A 24 17.81 1.77 15.74
N ASN A 25 17.71 0.56 16.29
CA ASN A 25 17.37 -0.66 15.54
C ASN A 25 15.96 -0.58 14.93
N THR A 26 15.01 0.09 15.58
CA THR A 26 13.69 0.36 14.98
C THR A 26 13.78 1.34 13.79
N ILE A 27 14.73 2.28 13.83
CA ILE A 27 14.93 3.29 12.78
C ILE A 27 15.80 2.77 11.62
N VAL A 28 16.86 2.03 11.94
CA VAL A 28 17.94 1.60 11.03
C VAL A 28 17.73 0.16 10.54
N GLY A 29 16.90 -0.63 11.22
CA GLY A 29 16.83 -2.07 11.05
C GLY A 29 17.93 -2.79 11.82
N PRO A 30 17.83 -4.12 12.04
CA PRO A 30 18.85 -4.87 12.75
C PRO A 30 20.20 -4.85 12.02
N VAL A 31 21.31 -4.81 12.76
CA VAL A 31 22.67 -4.84 12.21
C VAL A 31 22.84 -6.08 11.31
N GLY A 32 23.01 -5.85 10.00
CA GLY A 32 23.09 -6.90 8.99
C GLY A 32 21.82 -7.08 8.15
N SER A 33 20.72 -6.40 8.46
CA SER A 33 19.65 -6.19 7.46
C SER A 33 20.25 -5.40 6.32
N GLU A 34 20.07 -5.86 5.10
CA GLU A 34 20.44 -5.13 3.89
C GLU A 34 19.73 -3.76 3.89
N GLU A 35 20.35 -2.76 4.51
CA GLU A 35 19.84 -1.37 4.65
C GLU A 35 19.66 -0.69 3.27
N LEU A 36 20.01 -1.40 2.21
CA LEU A 36 19.91 -1.05 0.80
C LEU A 36 19.59 -2.29 -0.04
N ALA A 37 18.67 -3.15 0.41
CA ALA A 37 18.17 -4.25 -0.43
C ALA A 37 17.67 -3.67 -1.75
N LYS A 38 18.37 -4.00 -2.84
CA LYS A 38 18.02 -3.58 -4.20
C LYS A 38 17.26 -4.70 -4.86
N THR A 39 16.03 -4.42 -5.25
CA THR A 39 15.22 -5.33 -6.05
C THR A 39 15.13 -4.78 -7.47
N ASP A 40 15.64 -5.52 -8.43
CA ASP A 40 15.46 -5.21 -9.85
C ASP A 40 14.11 -5.75 -10.34
N ARG A 41 13.33 -4.91 -11.00
CA ARG A 41 12.04 -5.24 -11.61
C ARG A 41 12.04 -4.86 -13.10
N GLY A 42 13.15 -5.10 -13.79
CA GLY A 42 13.30 -4.99 -15.25
C GLY A 42 13.44 -3.55 -15.74
N PHE A 43 12.39 -2.74 -15.60
CA PHE A 43 12.39 -1.32 -15.97
C PHE A 43 12.62 -0.37 -14.79
N LYS A 44 12.72 -0.90 -13.57
CA LYS A 44 12.96 -0.11 -12.35
C LYS A 44 13.77 -0.89 -11.32
N THR A 45 14.57 -0.18 -10.52
CA THR A 45 15.15 -0.71 -9.28
C THR A 45 14.43 -0.09 -8.08
N LEU A 46 14.08 -0.94 -7.11
CA LEU A 46 13.59 -0.53 -5.80
C LEU A 46 14.74 -0.61 -4.79
N THR A 47 14.94 0.44 -4.00
CA THR A 47 15.85 0.43 -2.85
C THR A 47 15.08 0.84 -1.61
N ILE A 48 14.95 -0.09 -0.67
CA ILE A 48 14.35 0.21 0.63
C ILE A 48 15.40 0.93 1.47
N MET A 49 15.06 2.13 1.95
CA MET A 49 15.88 2.92 2.86
C MET A 49 15.25 2.93 4.25
N ALA A 50 15.92 3.54 5.24
CA ALA A 50 15.48 3.57 6.64
C ALA A 50 14.00 3.98 6.84
N ALA A 51 13.54 5.05 6.17
CA ALA A 51 12.17 5.55 6.31
C ALA A 51 11.42 5.70 4.97
N THR A 52 12.09 5.40 3.86
CA THR A 52 11.61 5.74 2.52
C THR A 52 11.92 4.63 1.53
N VAL A 53 11.23 4.62 0.41
CA VAL A 53 11.50 3.72 -0.70
C VAL A 53 11.91 4.55 -1.90
N ARG A 54 13.12 4.31 -2.41
CA ARG A 54 13.63 4.89 -3.65
C ARG A 54 13.27 3.98 -4.81
N ARG A 55 12.69 4.55 -5.87
CA ARG A 55 12.39 3.89 -7.13
C ARG A 55 13.15 4.59 -8.24
N GLU A 56 14.02 3.88 -8.92
CA GLU A 56 14.79 4.41 -10.05
C GLU A 56 14.35 3.72 -11.33
N TYR A 57 13.85 4.50 -12.28
CA TYR A 57 13.32 4.01 -13.55
C TYR A 57 14.38 4.11 -14.65
N TYR A 58 14.42 3.11 -15.52
CA TYR A 58 15.34 3.00 -16.65
C TYR A 58 14.59 2.92 -17.97
N GLY A 59 15.32 3.10 -19.08
CA GLY A 59 14.77 3.05 -20.43
C GLY A 59 14.39 4.43 -20.98
N PRO A 60 14.04 4.49 -22.27
CA PRO A 60 13.75 5.75 -22.97
C PRO A 60 12.50 6.47 -22.45
N ASP A 61 11.57 5.75 -21.82
CA ASP A 61 10.31 6.25 -21.28
C ASP A 61 10.36 6.55 -19.76
N ALA A 62 11.52 6.41 -19.11
CA ALA A 62 11.66 6.53 -17.66
C ALA A 62 11.15 7.88 -17.11
N LEU A 63 11.44 8.99 -17.80
CA LEU A 63 10.96 10.32 -17.39
C LEU A 63 9.44 10.44 -17.51
N SER A 64 8.86 9.90 -18.59
CA SER A 64 7.41 9.88 -18.82
C SER A 64 6.69 9.04 -17.78
N ARG A 65 7.26 7.88 -17.39
CA ARG A 65 6.74 7.05 -16.29
C ARG A 65 6.69 7.81 -14.98
N VAL A 66 7.80 8.48 -14.63
CA VAL A 66 7.88 9.28 -13.40
C VAL A 66 6.90 10.47 -13.43
N GLN A 67 6.68 11.09 -14.59
CA GLN A 67 5.67 12.14 -14.74
C GLN A 67 4.25 11.60 -14.55
N ARG A 68 3.90 10.49 -15.20
CA ARG A 68 2.60 9.84 -15.02
C ARG A 68 2.36 9.44 -13.57
N LEU A 69 3.35 8.83 -12.95
CA LEU A 69 3.28 8.43 -11.54
C LEU A 69 3.04 9.65 -10.64
N GLN A 70 3.76 10.75 -10.85
CA GLN A 70 3.52 12.00 -10.13
C GLN A 70 2.07 12.47 -10.25
N THR A 71 1.50 12.47 -11.45
CA THR A 71 0.09 12.84 -11.67
C THR A 71 -0.89 11.97 -10.87
N ILE A 72 -0.61 10.68 -10.74
CA ILE A 72 -1.42 9.77 -9.90
C ILE A 72 -1.32 10.14 -8.42
N TYR A 73 -0.11 10.31 -7.89
CA TYR A 73 0.06 10.68 -6.47
C TYR A 73 -0.46 12.09 -6.14
N ASP A 74 -0.41 13.03 -7.09
CA ASP A 74 -1.02 14.35 -6.92
C ASP A 74 -2.55 14.22 -6.75
N LYS A 75 -3.19 13.33 -7.52
CA LYS A 75 -4.62 13.01 -7.33
C LYS A 75 -4.89 12.41 -5.97
N PHE A 76 -4.02 11.50 -5.49
CA PHE A 76 -4.16 10.92 -4.15
C PHE A 76 -4.04 11.95 -3.04
N ALA A 77 -3.08 12.89 -3.16
CA ALA A 77 -2.91 13.98 -2.22
C ALA A 77 -4.14 14.90 -2.20
N CYS A 78 -4.67 15.27 -3.38
CA CYS A 78 -5.89 16.09 -3.48
C CYS A 78 -7.13 15.39 -2.91
N LYS A 79 -7.21 14.06 -3.01
CA LYS A 79 -8.30 13.24 -2.48
C LYS A 79 -8.09 12.82 -1.04
N ASN A 80 -6.89 13.00 -0.49
CA ASN A 80 -6.49 12.48 0.82
C ASN A 80 -6.72 10.95 0.94
N VAL A 81 -6.32 10.19 -0.08
CA VAL A 81 -6.47 8.73 -0.10
C VAL A 81 -5.67 8.11 1.04
N ARG A 82 -6.29 7.19 1.78
CA ARG A 82 -5.67 6.47 2.91
C ARG A 82 -5.08 5.13 2.45
N HIS A 83 -4.25 4.53 3.29
CA HIS A 83 -3.65 3.20 3.05
C HIS A 83 -2.85 3.11 1.75
N VAL A 84 -2.25 4.22 1.35
CA VAL A 84 -1.32 4.31 0.21
C VAL A 84 -0.06 5.04 0.65
N ASN A 85 1.06 4.77 -0.01
CA ASN A 85 2.24 5.60 0.12
C ASN A 85 2.05 6.94 -0.63
N TYR A 86 3.02 7.85 -0.50
CA TYR A 86 3.04 9.12 -1.24
C TYR A 86 4.45 9.52 -1.63
N ILE A 87 4.55 10.26 -2.75
CA ILE A 87 5.81 10.84 -3.21
C ILE A 87 6.15 12.06 -2.35
N TYR A 88 7.33 12.07 -1.74
CA TYR A 88 7.82 13.25 -1.01
C TYR A 88 8.99 13.95 -1.71
N ASN A 89 9.65 13.26 -2.64
CA ASN A 89 10.74 13.82 -3.43
C ASN A 89 10.87 13.12 -4.78
N LYS A 90 11.40 13.83 -5.78
CA LYS A 90 11.67 13.35 -7.13
C LYS A 90 12.93 14.02 -7.68
N LYS A 91 13.76 13.26 -8.37
CA LYS A 91 14.94 13.77 -9.09
C LYS A 91 15.13 13.00 -10.39
N GLY A 92 14.94 13.66 -11.54
CA GLY A 92 15.05 13.02 -12.85
C GLY A 92 14.09 11.83 -12.99
N SER A 93 14.64 10.65 -13.29
CA SER A 93 13.93 9.37 -13.37
C SER A 93 13.85 8.62 -12.03
N THR A 94 14.14 9.28 -10.90
CA THR A 94 14.06 8.68 -9.56
C THR A 94 12.94 9.33 -8.73
N VAL A 95 12.17 8.49 -8.04
CA VAL A 95 11.08 8.87 -7.14
C VAL A 95 11.34 8.32 -5.76
N TYR A 96 10.99 9.10 -4.73
CA TYR A 96 11.11 8.70 -3.33
C TYR A 96 9.73 8.74 -2.67
N THR A 97 9.34 7.62 -2.07
CA THR A 97 8.02 7.44 -1.45
C THR A 97 8.12 7.12 0.04
N LYS A 98 7.05 7.44 0.79
CA LYS A 98 6.88 7.11 2.21
C LYS A 98 5.39 6.91 2.54
N PRO A 99 5.02 6.27 3.67
CA PRO A 99 5.91 5.51 4.57
C PRO A 99 6.48 4.26 3.87
N ARG A 100 7.54 3.66 4.44
CA ARG A 100 7.99 2.33 4.03
C ARG A 100 7.09 1.27 4.67
N GLY A 101 7.02 0.10 4.04
CA GLY A 101 6.43 -1.09 4.63
C GLY A 101 7.32 -2.31 4.46
N LEU A 102 6.91 -3.40 5.10
CA LEU A 102 7.50 -4.72 5.03
C LEU A 102 6.68 -5.57 4.06
N ALA A 103 7.36 -6.21 3.12
CA ALA A 103 6.74 -7.16 2.19
C ALA A 103 6.53 -8.49 2.92
N VAL A 104 5.47 -8.56 3.72
CA VAL A 104 5.06 -9.75 4.50
C VAL A 104 3.65 -10.17 4.11
N LEU A 105 3.37 -11.46 4.20
CA LEU A 105 2.02 -12.00 4.02
C LEU A 105 1.29 -12.03 5.37
N PRO A 106 -0.03 -11.84 5.41
CA PRO A 106 -0.80 -12.06 6.63
C PRO A 106 -0.71 -13.53 7.06
N LEU A 107 -0.59 -13.75 8.37
CA LEU A 107 -0.42 -15.07 8.98
C LEU A 107 -1.66 -15.55 9.74
N SER A 108 -2.67 -14.70 9.87
CA SER A 108 -3.94 -15.00 10.53
C SER A 108 -5.12 -14.40 9.77
N GLU A 109 -6.33 -14.92 10.02
CA GLU A 109 -7.55 -14.35 9.46
C GLU A 109 -7.74 -12.88 9.87
N THR A 110 -7.39 -12.51 11.10
CA THR A 110 -7.43 -11.11 11.57
C THR A 110 -6.49 -10.21 10.78
N GLU A 111 -5.26 -10.66 10.51
CA GLU A 111 -4.32 -9.91 9.67
C GLU A 111 -4.77 -9.85 8.21
N LEU A 112 -5.38 -10.93 7.69
CA LEU A 112 -5.95 -10.94 6.35
C LEU A 112 -7.09 -9.93 6.20
N ILE A 113 -8.02 -9.91 7.17
CA ILE A 113 -9.12 -8.95 7.22
C ILE A 113 -8.57 -7.52 7.32
N ALA A 114 -7.54 -7.28 8.15
CA ALA A 114 -6.90 -5.97 8.24
C ALA A 114 -6.25 -5.55 6.91
N ALA A 115 -5.47 -6.43 6.29
CA ALA A 115 -4.76 -6.16 5.05
C ALA A 115 -5.72 -5.86 3.89
N VAL A 116 -6.69 -6.74 3.65
CA VAL A 116 -7.69 -6.52 2.58
C VAL A 116 -8.63 -5.37 2.94
N GLY A 117 -8.94 -5.17 4.22
CA GLY A 117 -9.68 -4.01 4.69
C GLY A 117 -9.02 -2.69 4.33
N CYS A 118 -7.70 -2.55 4.57
CA CYS A 118 -6.92 -1.38 4.15
C CYS A 118 -6.94 -1.17 2.63
N VAL A 119 -6.82 -2.25 1.84
CA VAL A 119 -6.94 -2.18 0.37
C VAL A 119 -8.32 -1.66 -0.04
N LEU A 120 -9.40 -2.24 0.48
CA LEU A 120 -10.76 -1.82 0.16
C LEU A 120 -11.03 -0.37 0.60
N GLU A 121 -10.50 0.06 1.75
CA GLU A 121 -10.58 1.45 2.21
C GLU A 121 -9.80 2.44 1.34
N ALA A 122 -8.71 2.02 0.69
CA ALA A 122 -8.00 2.84 -0.29
C ALA A 122 -8.84 3.01 -1.58
N LEU A 123 -9.47 1.91 -2.03
CA LEU A 123 -10.31 1.88 -3.22
C LEU A 123 -11.59 2.71 -3.04
N GLU A 124 -12.27 2.53 -1.91
CA GLU A 124 -13.52 3.23 -1.57
C GLU A 124 -13.66 3.47 -0.05
N VAL A 125 -13.87 4.72 0.35
CA VAL A 125 -13.94 5.12 1.76
C VAL A 125 -15.36 4.92 2.30
N ILE A 126 -15.47 4.27 3.45
CA ILE A 126 -16.74 4.10 4.19
C ILE A 126 -16.99 5.18 5.25
N ILE A 127 -16.01 6.01 5.57
CA ILE A 127 -16.11 6.90 6.73
C ILE A 127 -17.21 7.96 6.49
N PRO A 128 -18.25 8.01 7.34
CA PRO A 128 -19.15 9.15 7.36
C PRO A 128 -18.33 10.36 7.78
N TYR A 129 -18.36 11.42 6.96
CA TYR A 129 -17.75 12.73 7.21
C TYR A 129 -17.56 12.98 8.71
N PHE A 130 -16.32 12.92 9.19
CA PHE A 130 -16.04 13.27 10.59
C PHE A 130 -16.25 14.78 10.72
N LEU A 131 -17.40 15.16 11.27
CA LEU A 131 -17.67 16.52 11.69
C LEU A 131 -16.88 16.75 12.98
N LEU A 132 -15.69 17.31 12.87
CA LEU A 132 -14.99 17.84 14.04
C LEU A 132 -15.63 19.18 14.37
N TYR A 133 -16.42 19.20 15.44
CA TYR A 133 -16.96 20.41 16.03
C TYR A 133 -15.95 20.99 17.02
N ALA A 134 -15.38 22.14 16.68
CA ALA A 134 -14.60 22.96 17.60
C ALA A 134 -15.28 24.32 17.75
N GLY A 135 -16.29 24.40 18.63
CA GLY A 135 -17.15 25.59 18.76
C GLY A 135 -18.07 25.77 17.55
N ASP A 136 -18.21 26.99 17.05
CA ASP A 136 -19.02 27.33 15.87
C ASP A 136 -18.36 26.94 14.52
N LEU A 137 -17.12 26.45 14.53
CA LEU A 137 -16.42 26.04 13.32
C LEU A 137 -16.63 24.55 13.05
N THR A 138 -17.34 24.24 11.96
CA THR A 138 -17.47 22.89 11.42
C THR A 138 -16.34 22.65 10.42
N ILE A 139 -15.37 21.80 10.76
CA ILE A 139 -14.37 21.34 9.79
C ILE A 139 -14.86 20.03 9.19
N VAL A 140 -15.26 20.07 7.92
CA VAL A 140 -15.57 18.86 7.15
C VAL A 140 -14.29 18.40 6.46
N LEU A 141 -13.66 17.35 7.00
CA LEU A 141 -12.57 16.68 6.29
C LEU A 141 -13.16 15.75 5.23
N PHE A 142 -13.08 16.17 3.97
CA PHE A 142 -13.45 15.33 2.83
C PHE A 142 -12.31 14.35 2.55
N VAL A 143 -12.36 13.16 3.15
CA VAL A 143 -11.56 12.04 2.68
C VAL A 143 -12.28 11.45 1.48
N LYS A 144 -11.60 11.44 0.33
CA LYS A 144 -12.02 10.74 -0.87
C LYS A 144 -11.09 9.57 -1.13
N ASP A 145 -11.56 8.64 -1.92
CA ASP A 145 -10.88 7.41 -2.27
C ASP A 145 -10.43 7.40 -3.74
N MET A 146 -9.75 6.31 -4.12
CA MET A 146 -9.23 6.14 -5.47
C MET A 146 -10.36 6.16 -6.51
N HIS A 147 -11.46 5.45 -6.26
CA HIS A 147 -12.57 5.31 -7.22
C HIS A 147 -13.58 6.48 -7.20
N ALA A 148 -13.41 7.46 -6.32
CA ALA A 148 -14.31 8.60 -6.21
C ALA A 148 -14.23 9.55 -7.42
N ALA A 149 -15.41 10.02 -7.84
CA ALA A 149 -15.57 11.10 -8.82
C ALA A 149 -14.96 12.45 -8.34
N PRO A 150 -14.60 13.35 -9.28
CA PRO A 150 -14.75 13.26 -10.74
C PRO A 150 -13.63 12.47 -11.44
N ASP A 151 -12.51 12.22 -10.77
CA ASP A 151 -11.28 11.70 -11.36
C ASP A 151 -10.89 10.36 -10.72
N PRO A 152 -11.59 9.24 -11.03
CA PRO A 152 -11.25 7.95 -10.44
C PRO A 152 -9.90 7.45 -10.95
N VAL A 153 -9.20 6.70 -10.10
CA VAL A 153 -7.92 6.05 -10.39
C VAL A 153 -8.06 4.57 -10.11
N PHE A 154 -7.73 3.72 -11.07
CA PHE A 154 -7.76 2.27 -10.94
C PHE A 154 -6.33 1.74 -10.81
N HIS A 155 -6.06 0.86 -9.85
CA HIS A 155 -4.71 0.32 -9.59
C HIS A 155 -4.26 -0.66 -10.68
N ARG A 156 -5.17 -1.55 -11.12
CA ARG A 156 -5.01 -2.58 -12.16
C ARG A 156 -4.05 -3.73 -11.87
N ASP A 157 -3.15 -3.57 -10.90
CA ASP A 157 -2.19 -4.61 -10.52
C ASP A 157 -2.15 -4.90 -9.01
N ILE A 158 -3.32 -5.11 -8.41
CA ILE A 158 -3.43 -5.45 -6.98
C ILE A 158 -3.07 -6.93 -6.80
N GLN A 159 -2.03 -7.16 -6.00
CA GLN A 159 -1.52 -8.49 -5.66
C GLN A 159 -0.71 -8.41 -4.36
N TRP A 160 -0.42 -9.54 -3.72
CA TRP A 160 0.25 -9.57 -2.42
C TRP A 160 1.63 -8.90 -2.43
N SER A 161 2.35 -8.92 -3.55
CA SER A 161 3.64 -8.22 -3.68
C SER A 161 3.52 -6.69 -3.65
N HIS A 162 2.30 -6.16 -3.74
CA HIS A 162 1.91 -4.74 -3.73
C HIS A 162 1.08 -4.33 -2.51
N VAL A 163 0.89 -5.26 -1.56
CA VAL A 163 0.26 -4.99 -0.26
C VAL A 163 1.32 -5.20 0.81
N ILE A 164 1.73 -4.12 1.47
CA ILE A 164 2.83 -4.14 2.45
C ILE A 164 2.35 -3.71 3.83
N GLN A 165 2.86 -4.34 4.88
CA GLN A 165 2.55 -3.95 6.26
C GLN A 165 3.39 -2.75 6.66
N GLN A 166 2.80 -1.71 7.25
CA GLN A 166 3.57 -0.56 7.69
C GLN A 166 4.51 -0.95 8.84
N ALA A 167 5.81 -0.65 8.69
CA ALA A 167 6.85 -1.16 9.59
C ALA A 167 6.64 -0.75 11.06
N ASP A 168 6.08 0.43 11.30
CA ASP A 168 5.85 0.97 12.65
C ASP A 168 4.45 0.64 13.21
N HIS A 169 3.55 0.10 12.38
CA HIS A 169 2.13 -0.12 12.70
C HIS A 169 1.66 -1.46 12.11
N PRO A 170 1.74 -2.58 12.86
CA PRO A 170 1.52 -3.93 12.32
C PRO A 170 0.09 -4.22 11.86
N LEU A 171 -0.90 -3.40 12.22
CA LEU A 171 -2.27 -3.53 11.72
C LEU A 171 -2.57 -2.59 10.55
N GLU A 172 -1.66 -1.67 10.21
CA GLU A 172 -1.80 -0.75 9.09
C GLU A 172 -1.11 -1.37 7.87
N TRP A 173 -1.87 -1.51 6.79
CA TRP A 173 -1.38 -2.04 5.53
C TRP A 173 -1.49 -0.98 4.44
N LEU A 174 -0.60 -1.05 3.48
CA LEU A 174 -0.48 -0.07 2.40
C LEU A 174 -0.59 -0.77 1.05
N LEU A 175 -1.43 -0.25 0.19
CA LEU A 175 -1.41 -0.53 -1.24
C LEU A 175 -0.32 0.34 -1.89
N VAL A 176 0.60 -0.29 -2.62
CA VAL A 176 1.73 0.37 -3.27
C VAL A 176 1.88 -0.10 -4.71
N ASP A 177 2.81 0.49 -5.43
CA ASP A 177 3.14 0.11 -6.82
C ASP A 177 2.11 0.49 -7.89
N PHE A 178 1.68 1.75 -7.84
CA PHE A 178 0.80 2.40 -8.81
C PHE A 178 1.42 2.67 -10.20
N ASP A 179 2.45 1.90 -10.59
CA ASP A 179 3.07 2.08 -11.91
C ASP A 179 2.11 1.74 -13.06
N ASP A 180 1.16 0.84 -12.86
CA ASP A 180 0.14 0.49 -13.87
C ASP A 180 -1.21 1.19 -13.66
N ALA A 181 -1.28 2.09 -12.68
CA ALA A 181 -2.48 2.83 -12.38
C ALA A 181 -2.91 3.74 -13.54
N THR A 182 -4.21 3.86 -13.74
CA THR A 182 -4.81 4.69 -14.80
C THR A 182 -6.03 5.43 -14.30
N CYS A 183 -6.36 6.53 -14.97
CA CYS A 183 -7.69 7.13 -14.90
C CYS A 183 -8.57 6.56 -16.04
N PRO A 184 -9.91 6.70 -16.01
CA PRO A 184 -10.76 6.38 -17.14
C PRO A 184 -10.22 7.05 -18.39
N SER A 185 -9.90 6.24 -19.39
CA SER A 185 -9.48 6.75 -20.68
C SER A 185 -10.73 7.33 -21.36
N THR A 186 -10.66 8.55 -21.87
CA THR A 186 -11.70 9.09 -22.78
C THR A 186 -11.70 8.38 -24.14
N ILE A 187 -10.75 7.45 -24.37
CA ILE A 187 -10.55 6.73 -25.63
C ILE A 187 -10.23 5.26 -25.32
N PRO A 188 -10.94 4.27 -25.90
CA PRO A 188 -10.66 2.85 -25.69
C PRO A 188 -9.23 2.49 -26.12
N ALA A 189 -8.50 1.76 -25.27
CA ALA A 189 -7.14 1.33 -25.58
C ALA A 189 -7.17 0.04 -26.41
N ALA A 190 -6.58 0.06 -27.61
CA ALA A 190 -6.36 -1.12 -28.42
C ALA A 190 -5.07 -1.83 -27.99
N ASN A 191 -5.21 -3.10 -27.61
CA ASN A 191 -4.18 -4.13 -27.50
C ASN A 191 -3.13 -3.98 -26.37
N SER A 192 -3.22 -4.83 -25.35
CA SER A 192 -2.08 -5.19 -24.49
C SER A 192 -2.16 -6.66 -24.08
N ASP A 193 -1.04 -7.36 -24.27
CA ASP A 193 -0.87 -8.82 -24.17
C ASP A 193 -1.02 -9.41 -22.76
N SER A 194 -1.32 -10.70 -22.76
CA SER A 194 -1.70 -11.58 -21.65
C SER A 194 -0.53 -12.14 -20.86
N GLU A 195 -0.64 -12.17 -19.52
CA GLU A 195 -0.36 -13.39 -18.72
C GLU A 195 -0.78 -13.34 -17.23
N CYS A 196 -1.26 -12.22 -16.67
CA CYS A 196 -1.75 -12.15 -15.27
C CYS A 196 -3.17 -11.59 -15.07
N TYR A 197 -4.01 -11.58 -16.11
CA TYR A 197 -5.28 -10.82 -16.09
C TYR A 197 -6.51 -11.63 -15.67
N ALA A 198 -7.47 -10.92 -15.07
CA ALA A 198 -8.86 -11.33 -14.92
C ALA A 198 -9.43 -11.90 -16.25
N PRO A 199 -10.49 -12.75 -16.22
CA PRO A 199 -11.03 -13.46 -17.40
C PRO A 199 -11.15 -12.65 -18.72
N PRO A 200 -11.19 -13.30 -19.90
CA PRO A 200 -11.21 -12.62 -21.21
C PRO A 200 -12.27 -11.53 -21.43
N ARG A 201 -13.36 -11.51 -20.63
CA ARG A 201 -14.40 -10.47 -20.65
C ARG A 201 -13.94 -9.08 -20.18
N PHE A 202 -12.73 -8.97 -19.63
CA PHE A 202 -12.19 -7.72 -19.08
C PHE A 202 -11.27 -6.96 -20.05
N ARG A 203 -11.19 -7.32 -21.34
CA ARG A 203 -10.12 -6.84 -22.24
C ARG A 203 -10.23 -5.38 -22.72
N ASP A 204 -11.40 -4.73 -22.66
CA ASP A 204 -11.59 -3.53 -23.50
C ASP A 204 -11.91 -2.21 -22.76
N VAL A 205 -12.26 -2.23 -21.47
CA VAL A 205 -12.37 -1.03 -20.60
C VAL A 205 -12.14 -1.48 -19.16
N HIS A 206 -10.99 -1.16 -18.58
CA HIS A 206 -10.65 -1.55 -17.21
C HIS A 206 -11.07 -0.47 -16.21
N GLY A 207 -12.04 -0.76 -15.34
CA GLY A 207 -12.54 0.12 -14.29
C GLY A 207 -12.32 -0.42 -12.88
N ALA A 208 -13.17 0.05 -11.95
CA ALA A 208 -13.14 -0.31 -10.53
C ALA A 208 -13.32 -1.81 -10.28
N GLU A 209 -14.02 -2.51 -11.18
CA GLU A 209 -14.31 -3.93 -11.08
C GLU A 209 -13.06 -4.83 -11.12
N VAL A 210 -11.98 -4.38 -11.77
CA VAL A 210 -10.71 -5.12 -11.82
C VAL A 210 -10.03 -5.08 -10.45
N ASP A 211 -10.01 -3.92 -9.80
CA ASP A 211 -9.43 -3.75 -8.47
C ASP A 211 -10.24 -4.55 -7.42
N ILE A 212 -11.57 -4.57 -7.54
CA ILE A 212 -12.46 -5.35 -6.67
C ILE A 212 -12.25 -6.86 -6.86
N TRP A 213 -12.15 -7.31 -8.12
CA TRP A 213 -11.83 -8.71 -8.43
C TRP A 213 -10.49 -9.12 -7.80
N ALA A 214 -9.48 -8.26 -7.91
CA ALA A 214 -8.16 -8.52 -7.37
C ALA A 214 -8.14 -8.53 -5.84
N ALA A 215 -8.93 -7.67 -5.17
CA ALA A 215 -9.14 -7.78 -3.73
C ALA A 215 -9.76 -9.13 -3.33
N GLY A 216 -10.72 -9.63 -4.11
CA GLY A 216 -11.26 -10.98 -3.94
C GLY A 216 -10.21 -12.09 -4.14
N LYS A 217 -9.29 -11.89 -5.09
CA LYS A 217 -8.18 -12.80 -5.37
C LYS A 217 -7.20 -12.87 -4.19
N LEU A 218 -6.85 -11.73 -3.58
CA LEU A 218 -6.03 -11.67 -2.36
C LEU A 218 -6.61 -12.57 -1.25
N ILE A 219 -7.92 -12.49 -1.03
CA ILE A 219 -8.62 -13.32 -0.05
C ILE A 219 -8.49 -14.79 -0.40
N THR A 220 -8.81 -15.18 -1.64
CA THR A 220 -8.80 -16.61 -2.00
C THR A 220 -7.41 -17.22 -2.02
N ASP A 221 -6.38 -16.44 -2.37
CA ASP A 221 -4.99 -16.93 -2.37
C ASP A 221 -4.52 -17.20 -0.95
N ALA A 222 -4.92 -16.36 0.02
CA ALA A 222 -4.53 -16.53 1.41
C ALA A 222 -4.97 -17.85 2.05
N PHE A 223 -5.97 -18.53 1.48
CA PHE A 223 -6.38 -19.87 1.93
C PHE A 223 -5.30 -20.93 1.71
N GLU A 224 -4.32 -20.68 0.83
CA GLU A 224 -3.23 -21.62 0.60
C GLU A 224 -2.24 -21.66 1.78
N TRP A 225 -2.13 -20.58 2.57
CA TRP A 225 -1.16 -20.50 3.67
C TRP A 225 -1.73 -20.12 5.04
N ILE A 226 -2.96 -19.60 5.13
CA ILE A 226 -3.60 -19.28 6.42
C ILE A 226 -4.54 -20.43 6.81
N PRO A 227 -4.11 -21.34 7.71
CA PRO A 227 -4.95 -22.44 8.15
C PRO A 227 -6.14 -21.93 8.97
N GLY A 228 -7.29 -22.59 8.84
CA GLY A 228 -8.47 -22.29 9.66
C GLY A 228 -9.24 -21.04 9.25
N THR A 229 -8.93 -20.44 8.09
CA THR A 229 -9.69 -19.31 7.56
C THR A 229 -11.15 -19.69 7.32
N SER A 230 -12.09 -18.84 7.74
CA SER A 230 -13.54 -19.05 7.68
C SER A 230 -14.05 -19.26 6.24
N LEU A 231 -15.02 -20.16 6.08
CA LEU A 231 -15.60 -20.44 4.76
C LEU A 231 -16.39 -19.24 4.23
N GLU A 232 -16.93 -18.43 5.13
CA GLU A 232 -17.64 -17.19 4.87
C GLU A 232 -16.72 -16.14 4.25
N LEU A 233 -15.49 -15.99 4.77
CA LEU A 233 -14.49 -15.10 4.17
C LEU A 233 -14.05 -15.61 2.79
N ARG A 234 -13.93 -16.93 2.62
CA ARG A 234 -13.66 -17.54 1.31
C ARG A 234 -14.75 -17.21 0.30
N ASP A 235 -15.99 -17.38 0.72
CA ASP A 235 -17.17 -17.13 -0.11
C ASP A 235 -17.22 -15.66 -0.54
N LEU A 236 -16.95 -14.73 0.38
CA LEU A 236 -16.80 -13.31 0.03
C LEU A 236 -15.75 -13.09 -1.05
N GLY A 237 -14.55 -13.68 -0.92
CA GLY A 237 -13.50 -13.59 -1.93
C GLY A 237 -13.93 -14.12 -3.31
N LEU A 238 -14.68 -15.23 -3.34
CA LEU A 238 -15.24 -15.80 -4.57
C LEU A 238 -16.34 -14.92 -5.17
N ARG A 239 -17.22 -14.33 -4.34
CA ARG A 239 -18.29 -13.42 -4.76
C ARG A 239 -17.73 -12.15 -5.41
N LEU A 240 -16.65 -11.59 -4.85
CA LEU A 240 -15.91 -10.47 -5.47
C LEU A 240 -15.37 -10.86 -6.85
N GLN A 241 -14.77 -12.04 -6.97
CA GLN A 241 -14.25 -12.53 -8.26
C GLN A 241 -15.34 -12.85 -9.29
N ARG A 242 -16.53 -13.23 -8.84
CA ARG A 242 -17.71 -13.47 -9.67
C ARG A 242 -18.47 -12.19 -10.02
N GLN A 243 -18.07 -11.04 -9.47
CA GLN A 243 -18.76 -9.73 -9.59
C GLN A 243 -20.16 -9.74 -8.97
N GLU A 244 -20.39 -10.53 -7.93
CA GLU A 244 -21.65 -10.47 -7.18
C GLU A 244 -21.66 -9.28 -6.20
N VAL A 245 -20.49 -8.71 -5.92
CA VAL A 245 -20.28 -7.49 -5.15
C VAL A 245 -19.59 -6.46 -6.06
N HIS A 246 -20.21 -5.30 -6.23
CA HIS A 246 -19.88 -4.36 -7.31
C HIS A 246 -19.11 -3.11 -6.84
N SER A 247 -18.95 -2.92 -5.52
CA SER A 247 -18.24 -1.77 -4.95
C SER A 247 -17.29 -2.25 -3.84
N ALA A 248 -16.18 -1.51 -3.65
CA ALA A 248 -15.25 -1.82 -2.55
C ALA A 248 -15.88 -1.48 -1.19
N LYS A 249 -16.80 -0.51 -1.17
CA LYS A 249 -17.64 -0.21 -0.01
C LYS A 249 -18.49 -1.41 0.43
N ASP A 250 -19.25 -2.03 -0.47
CA ASP A 250 -20.10 -3.17 -0.11
C ASP A 250 -19.25 -4.37 0.35
N ALA A 251 -18.12 -4.60 -0.31
CA ALA A 251 -17.15 -5.62 0.07
C ALA A 251 -16.64 -5.42 1.51
N LEU A 252 -16.31 -4.18 1.86
CA LEU A 252 -15.79 -3.84 3.18
C LEU A 252 -16.86 -3.89 4.27
N ILE A 253 -18.13 -3.59 3.96
CA ILE A 253 -19.25 -3.80 4.89
C ILE A 253 -19.38 -5.29 5.22
N LEU A 254 -19.45 -6.14 4.19
CA LEU A 254 -19.56 -7.59 4.35
C LEU A 254 -18.36 -8.15 5.13
N MET A 255 -17.14 -7.70 4.83
CA MET A 255 -15.94 -8.12 5.55
C MET A 255 -15.97 -7.76 7.04
N ARG A 256 -16.47 -6.57 7.40
CA ARG A 256 -16.61 -6.13 8.80
C ARG A 256 -17.74 -6.83 9.56
N GLU A 257 -18.70 -7.42 8.85
CA GLU A 257 -19.72 -8.27 9.48
C GLU A 257 -19.15 -9.64 9.87
N LEU A 258 -18.15 -10.13 9.12
CA LEU A 258 -17.46 -11.38 9.41
C LEU A 258 -16.48 -11.29 10.59
N SER A 259 -16.04 -10.09 10.96
CA SER A 259 -15.09 -9.87 12.06
C SER A 259 -15.73 -9.64 13.43
N LYS A 260 -17.07 -9.76 13.54
CA LYS A 260 -17.84 -9.63 14.79
C LYS A 260 -18.07 -10.99 15.45
#